data_AF-A0A7U9XDA1-F1
#
_entry.id   AF-A0A7U9XDA1-F1
#
_cell.length_a   1.000
_cell.length_b   1.000
_cell.length_c   1.000
_cell.angle_alpha   90.00
_cell.angle_beta   90.00
_cell.angle_gamma   90.00
#
_symmetry.space_group_name_H-M   'P 1'
#
loop_
_entity.id
_entity.type
_entity.pdbx_description
1 polymer ?
#
loop_
_entity_poly.entity_id
_entity_poly.type
_entity_poly.pdbx_seq_one_letter_code
_entity_poly.pdbx_strand_id
1 'polypeptide(L)'
;METGVSSIGNLTQNFIGMATWMDPARETLFVQNWSIFYWAYWMAWCVATPFFIGTISKGRTVRNVVLGAYGCGLAGTFMSFIVLGNYGMSQQLRGTIDVIKDLEEGVSTPQVILEILNTLPYSKLVLIILVITMIAFYSTTFDALTMVVSSYSYKFLRANEEPDKKVRTFWAIMFILFPIALIFSVRPSDSYACLSRLQK
;
A
#
# COMPACT_ATOMS: atom_id res chain seq x y z
N MET A 1 -23.14 4.73 4.07
CA MET A 1 -22.97 5.97 3.28
C MET A 1 -22.79 7.17 4.18
N GLU A 2 -23.63 7.34 5.21
CA GLU A 2 -23.52 8.42 6.20
C GLU A 2 -22.13 8.49 6.85
N THR A 3 -21.57 7.35 7.24
CA THR A 3 -20.20 7.28 7.77
C THR A 3 -19.13 7.77 6.80
N GLY A 4 -19.28 7.51 5.50
CA GLY A 4 -18.33 7.98 4.47
C GLY A 4 -18.31 9.50 4.34
N VAL A 5 -19.48 10.16 4.37
CA VAL A 5 -19.59 11.63 4.33
C VAL A 5 -19.01 12.23 5.61
N SER A 6 -19.33 11.65 6.77
CA SER A 6 -18.79 12.07 8.06
C SER A 6 -17.27 11.91 8.14
N SER A 7 -16.70 10.83 7.58
CA SER A 7 -15.24 10.63 7.51
C SER A 7 -14.55 11.69 6.67
N ILE A 8 -15.15 12.13 5.55
CA ILE A 8 -14.58 13.22 4.74
C ILE A 8 -14.59 14.53 5.52
N GLY A 9 -15.70 14.85 6.21
CA GLY A 9 -15.78 16.04 7.05
C GLY A 9 -14.75 16.03 8.19
N ASN A 10 -14.58 14.88 8.84
CA ASN A 10 -13.59 14.70 9.90
C ASN A 10 -12.15 14.84 9.38
N LEU A 11 -11.85 14.28 8.21
CA LEU A 11 -10.54 14.41 7.56
C LEU A 11 -10.23 15.88 7.28
N THR A 12 -11.16 16.64 6.70
CA THR A 12 -10.95 18.06 6.39
C THR A 12 -10.71 18.88 7.66
N GLN A 13 -11.46 18.61 8.72
CA GLN A 13 -11.31 19.33 9.99
C GLN A 13 -9.97 19.06 10.67
N ASN A 14 -9.52 17.80 10.69
CA ASN A 14 -8.31 17.39 11.41
C ASN A 14 -7.05 17.38 10.54
N PHE A 15 -7.15 17.77 9.26
CA PHE A 15 -6.05 17.68 8.30
C PHE A 15 -4.78 18.39 8.77
N ILE A 16 -4.89 19.67 9.15
CA ILE A 16 -3.73 20.48 9.55
C ILE A 16 -3.10 19.91 10.83
N GLY A 17 -3.93 19.53 11.80
CA GLY A 17 -3.48 18.94 13.06
C GLY A 17 -2.68 17.66 12.84
N MET A 18 -3.23 16.72 12.05
CA MET A 18 -2.54 15.48 11.71
C MET A 18 -1.30 15.71 10.84
N ALA A 19 -1.31 16.70 9.94
CA ALA A 19 -0.18 17.02 9.08
C ALA A 19 1.05 17.51 9.87
N THR A 20 0.83 18.18 11.01
CA THR A 20 1.92 18.71 11.86
C THR A 20 2.18 17.87 13.12
N TRP A 21 1.45 16.76 13.31
CA TRP A 21 1.59 15.96 14.51
C TRP A 21 2.88 15.14 14.48
N MET A 22 3.81 15.44 15.39
CA MET A 22 5.12 14.78 15.45
C MET A 22 5.36 13.94 16.72
N ASP A 23 4.39 13.88 17.64
CA ASP A 23 4.50 13.19 18.95
C ASP A 23 5.91 13.30 19.58
N PRO A 24 6.32 14.51 20.02
CA PRO A 24 7.70 14.75 20.46
C PRO A 24 8.08 13.97 21.73
N ALA A 25 7.11 13.62 22.57
CA ALA A 25 7.30 12.80 23.76
C ALA A 25 7.44 11.31 23.44
N ARG A 26 7.12 10.88 22.20
CA ARG A 26 7.15 9.49 21.71
C ARG A 26 6.38 8.51 22.59
N GLU A 27 5.33 8.97 23.26
CA GLU A 27 4.55 8.12 24.19
C GLU A 27 3.67 7.13 23.44
N THR A 28 3.14 7.53 22.28
CA THR A 28 2.18 6.69 21.53
C THR A 28 2.84 5.93 20.37
N LEU A 29 4.00 6.39 19.90
CA LEU A 29 4.69 5.90 18.69
C LEU A 29 3.81 5.88 17.42
N PHE A 30 2.62 6.48 17.44
CA PHE A 30 1.66 6.41 16.34
C PHE A 30 2.19 7.10 15.08
N VAL A 31 2.73 8.30 15.24
CA VAL A 31 3.29 9.09 14.13
C VAL A 31 4.45 8.34 13.46
N GLN A 32 5.27 7.66 14.26
CA GLN A 32 6.42 6.90 13.81
C GLN A 32 6.04 5.62 13.06
N ASN A 33 5.08 4.86 13.56
CA ASN A 33 4.66 3.59 12.99
C ASN A 33 3.76 3.75 11.76
N TRP A 34 2.96 4.82 11.70
CA TRP A 34 1.99 5.03 10.63
C TRP A 34 2.39 6.17 9.70
N SER A 35 2.43 7.39 10.21
CA SER A 35 2.57 8.60 9.38
C SER A 35 3.92 8.64 8.67
N ILE A 36 5.02 8.49 9.42
CA ILE A 36 6.38 8.50 8.89
C ILE A 36 6.62 7.29 7.97
N PHE A 37 6.14 6.11 8.37
CA PHE A 37 6.24 4.89 7.54
C PHE A 37 5.57 5.08 6.18
N TYR A 38 4.32 5.57 6.14
CA TYR A 38 3.63 5.79 4.87
C TYR A 38 4.28 6.90 4.05
N TRP A 39 4.75 7.99 4.66
CA TRP A 39 5.52 9.00 3.92
C TRP A 39 6.79 8.43 3.28
N ALA A 40 7.57 7.64 4.02
CA ALA A 40 8.75 6.97 3.50
C ALA A 40 8.41 5.99 2.37
N TYR A 41 7.31 5.23 2.52
CA TYR A 41 6.78 4.36 1.50
C TYR A 41 6.45 5.16 0.23
N TRP A 42 5.63 6.20 0.31
CA TRP A 42 5.27 7.00 -0.87
C TRP A 42 6.49 7.64 -1.55
N MET A 43 7.47 8.10 -0.78
CA MET A 43 8.73 8.64 -1.32
C MET A 43 9.53 7.59 -2.10
N ALA A 44 9.57 6.34 -1.65
CA ALA A 44 10.19 5.26 -2.41
C ALA A 44 9.45 4.98 -3.74
N TRP A 45 8.12 5.06 -3.73
CA TRP A 45 7.28 4.86 -4.91
C TRP A 45 7.26 6.05 -5.88
N CYS A 46 7.66 7.25 -5.44
CA CYS A 46 7.77 8.45 -6.26
C CYS A 46 8.77 8.31 -7.42
N VAL A 47 9.73 7.38 -7.36
CA VAL A 47 10.70 7.19 -8.46
C VAL A 47 10.10 6.36 -9.60
N ALA A 48 9.32 5.34 -9.26
CA ALA A 48 8.80 4.39 -10.26
C ALA A 48 7.45 4.82 -10.85
N THR A 49 6.57 5.40 -10.03
CA THR A 49 5.19 5.71 -10.42
C THR A 49 5.10 6.76 -11.54
N PRO A 50 5.86 7.88 -11.52
CA PRO A 50 5.80 8.87 -12.60
C PRO A 50 6.30 8.34 -13.94
N PHE A 51 7.24 7.39 -13.92
CA PHE A 51 7.75 6.77 -15.14
C PHE A 51 6.65 5.95 -15.81
N PHE A 52 5.93 5.13 -15.05
CA PHE A 52 4.79 4.37 -15.55
C PHE A 52 3.66 5.28 -16.06
N ILE A 53 3.33 6.35 -15.33
CA ILE A 53 2.34 7.33 -15.76
C ILE A 53 2.79 8.04 -17.05
N GLY A 54 4.07 8.38 -17.15
CA GLY A 54 4.66 9.03 -18.32
C GLY A 54 4.65 8.15 -19.58
N THR A 55 4.91 6.85 -19.45
CA THR A 55 4.92 5.92 -20.60
C THR A 55 3.52 5.68 -21.16
N ILE A 56 2.50 5.55 -20.30
CA ILE A 56 1.11 5.35 -20.73
C ILE A 56 0.42 6.65 -21.17
N SER A 57 0.95 7.81 -20.77
CA SER A 57 0.33 9.12 -21.05
C SER A 57 0.94 9.87 -22.25
N LYS A 58 1.68 9.17 -23.13
CA LYS A 58 2.26 9.74 -24.35
C LYS A 58 1.17 10.47 -25.16
N GLY A 59 1.39 11.77 -25.44
CA GLY A 59 0.47 12.60 -26.24
C GLY A 59 -0.58 13.41 -25.47
N ARG A 60 -0.63 13.34 -24.12
CA ARG A 60 -1.51 14.18 -23.28
C ARG A 60 -0.77 15.36 -22.67
N THR A 61 -1.49 16.45 -22.38
CA THR A 61 -0.92 17.59 -21.65
C THR A 61 -0.61 17.22 -20.21
N VAL A 62 0.49 17.76 -19.66
CA VAL A 62 0.91 17.51 -18.27
C VAL A 62 -0.23 17.78 -17.29
N ARG A 63 -0.98 18.87 -17.49
CA ARG A 63 -2.13 19.24 -16.65
C ARG A 63 -3.22 18.17 -16.63
N ASN A 64 -3.58 17.61 -17.79
CA ASN A 64 -4.64 16.58 -17.86
C ASN A 64 -4.18 15.27 -17.24
N VAL A 65 -2.89 14.92 -17.39
CA VAL A 65 -2.30 13.72 -16.79
C VAL A 65 -2.29 13.84 -15.27
N VAL A 66 -1.83 14.97 -14.73
CA VAL A 66 -1.77 15.19 -13.27
C VAL A 66 -3.17 15.21 -12.66
N LEU A 67 -4.12 15.96 -13.23
CA LEU A 67 -5.48 16.03 -12.71
C LEU A 67 -6.22 14.69 -12.81
N GLY A 68 -6.04 13.95 -13.92
CA GLY A 68 -6.63 12.63 -14.10
C GLY A 68 -6.05 11.60 -13.13
N ALA A 69 -4.72 11.55 -12.98
CA ALA A 69 -4.06 10.64 -12.06
C ALA A 69 -4.44 10.95 -10.61
N TYR A 70 -4.45 12.23 -10.21
CA TYR A 70 -4.83 12.66 -8.87
C TYR A 70 -6.31 12.36 -8.58
N GLY A 71 -7.21 12.72 -9.48
CA GLY A 71 -8.65 12.50 -9.30
C GLY A 71 -9.02 11.02 -9.21
N CYS A 72 -8.54 10.20 -10.15
CA CYS A 72 -8.79 8.76 -10.13
C CYS A 72 -8.11 8.08 -8.94
N GLY A 73 -6.89 8.50 -8.58
CA GLY A 73 -6.17 7.98 -7.43
C GLY A 73 -6.91 8.22 -6.12
N LEU A 74 -7.31 9.47 -5.86
CA LEU A 74 -8.09 9.82 -4.68
C LEU A 74 -9.44 9.09 -4.63
N ALA A 75 -10.18 9.06 -5.74
CA ALA A 75 -11.47 8.40 -5.79
C ALA A 75 -11.33 6.90 -5.47
N GLY A 76 -10.31 6.23 -6.02
CA GLY A 76 -10.01 4.83 -5.73
C GLY A 76 -9.71 4.61 -4.25
N THR A 77 -8.79 5.38 -3.68
CA THR A 77 -8.40 5.25 -2.26
C THR A 77 -9.59 5.54 -1.33
N PHE A 78 -10.33 6.62 -1.55
CA PHE A 78 -11.51 6.93 -0.74
C PHE A 78 -12.59 5.86 -0.86
N MET A 79 -12.86 5.36 -2.06
CA MET A 79 -13.84 4.29 -2.25
C MET A 79 -13.43 3.02 -1.51
N SER A 80 -12.16 2.61 -1.59
CA SER A 80 -11.66 1.44 -0.86
C SER A 80 -11.77 1.59 0.65
N PHE A 81 -11.34 2.71 1.23
CA PHE A 81 -11.44 2.95 2.68
C PHE A 81 -12.89 3.09 3.15
N ILE A 82 -13.76 3.74 2.38
CA ILE A 82 -15.18 3.88 2.73
C ILE A 82 -15.88 2.52 2.66
N VAL A 83 -15.57 1.66 1.70
CA VAL A 83 -16.25 0.35 1.59
C VAL A 83 -15.67 -0.64 2.60
N LEU A 84 -14.38 -0.93 2.53
CA LEU A 84 -13.74 -1.96 3.36
C LEU A 84 -13.59 -1.51 4.82
N GLY A 85 -13.24 -0.24 5.04
CA GLY A 85 -13.08 0.31 6.39
C GLY A 85 -14.40 0.39 7.14
N ASN A 86 -15.48 0.89 6.51
CA ASN A 86 -16.79 0.87 7.17
C ASN A 86 -17.35 -0.54 7.36
N TYR A 87 -17.03 -1.48 6.45
CA TYR A 87 -17.43 -2.87 6.62
C TYR A 87 -16.78 -3.48 7.87
N GLY A 88 -15.45 -3.36 8.00
CA GLY A 88 -14.73 -3.82 9.20
C GLY A 88 -15.24 -3.16 10.48
N MET A 89 -15.44 -1.83 10.46
CA MET A 89 -15.99 -1.10 11.60
C MET A 89 -17.41 -1.55 11.96
N SER A 90 -18.28 -1.81 10.98
CA SER A 90 -19.64 -2.30 11.24
C SER A 90 -19.64 -3.70 11.84
N GLN A 91 -18.68 -4.56 11.49
CA GLN A 91 -18.60 -5.91 12.07
C GLN A 91 -18.11 -5.87 13.53
N GLN A 92 -17.18 -4.96 13.84
CA GLN A 92 -16.76 -4.66 15.22
C GLN A 92 -17.93 -4.13 16.06
N LEU A 93 -18.66 -3.14 15.55
CA LEU A 93 -19.78 -2.51 16.29
C LEU A 93 -20.98 -3.45 16.49
N ARG A 94 -21.18 -4.42 15.60
CA ARG A 94 -22.21 -5.46 15.74
C ARG A 94 -21.81 -6.59 16.70
N GLY A 95 -20.57 -6.59 17.21
CA GLY A 95 -20.05 -7.62 18.12
C GLY A 95 -19.93 -9.01 17.48
N THR A 96 -19.89 -9.09 16.15
CA THR A 96 -19.78 -10.36 15.42
C THR A 96 -18.34 -10.86 15.37
N ILE A 97 -17.37 -9.94 15.43
CA ILE A 97 -15.93 -10.18 15.58
C ILE A 97 -15.41 -9.12 16.55
N ASP A 98 -14.53 -9.51 17.48
CA ASP A 98 -13.86 -8.57 18.39
C ASP A 98 -12.40 -8.38 17.96
N VAL A 99 -12.22 -7.62 16.88
CA VAL A 99 -10.94 -7.29 16.24
C VAL A 99 -9.95 -6.71 17.25
N ILE A 100 -10.43 -6.01 18.27
CA ILE A 100 -9.59 -5.41 19.31
C ILE A 100 -8.99 -6.50 20.20
N LYS A 101 -9.78 -7.49 20.61
CA LYS A 101 -9.27 -8.64 21.39
C LYS A 101 -8.35 -9.53 20.58
N ASP A 102 -8.69 -9.84 19.33
CA ASP A 102 -7.86 -10.70 18.50
C ASP A 102 -6.48 -10.05 18.24
N LEU A 103 -6.44 -8.72 18.08
CA LEU A 103 -5.19 -7.99 17.93
C LEU A 103 -4.39 -7.90 19.23
N GLU A 104 -5.06 -7.82 20.39
CA GLU A 104 -4.43 -7.88 21.72
C GLU A 104 -3.90 -9.29 22.06
N GLU A 105 -4.56 -10.35 21.57
CA GLU A 105 -4.13 -11.74 21.70
C GLU A 105 -2.98 -12.11 20.75
N GLY A 106 -2.54 -11.17 19.90
CA GLY A 106 -1.40 -11.33 19.01
C GLY A 106 -1.74 -12.04 17.69
N VAL A 107 -3.02 -12.08 17.31
CA VAL A 107 -3.44 -12.57 15.99
C VAL A 107 -2.88 -11.65 14.92
N SER A 108 -2.30 -12.24 13.86
CA SER A 108 -1.66 -11.46 12.81
C SER A 108 -2.69 -10.65 12.02
N THR A 109 -2.34 -9.42 11.62
CA THR A 109 -3.22 -8.52 10.84
C THR A 109 -3.86 -9.20 9.61
N PRO A 110 -3.16 -10.07 8.84
CA PRO A 110 -3.78 -10.78 7.72
C PRO A 110 -4.89 -11.76 8.15
N GLN A 111 -4.75 -12.41 9.30
CA GLN A 111 -5.75 -13.35 9.82
C GLN A 111 -7.04 -12.63 10.23
N VAL A 112 -6.92 -11.50 10.93
CA VAL A 112 -8.05 -10.63 11.29
C VAL A 112 -8.82 -10.18 10.06
N ILE A 113 -8.12 -9.78 8.98
CA ILE A 113 -8.78 -9.38 7.72
C ILE A 113 -9.55 -10.56 7.11
N LEU A 114 -8.99 -11.77 7.14
CA LEU A 114 -9.67 -12.97 6.63
C LEU A 114 -10.91 -13.32 7.45
N GLU A 115 -10.87 -13.15 8.78
CA GLU A 115 -12.02 -13.34 9.66
C GLU A 115 -13.13 -12.34 9.35
N ILE A 116 -12.80 -11.06 9.19
CA ILE A 116 -13.75 -10.03 8.75
C ILE A 116 -14.36 -10.43 7.40
N LEU A 117 -13.58 -10.91 6.45
CA LEU A 117 -14.10 -11.34 5.15
C LEU A 117 -14.96 -12.62 5.21
N ASN A 118 -14.72 -13.50 6.19
CA ASN A 118 -15.53 -14.70 6.39
C ASN A 118 -16.96 -14.39 6.86
N THR A 119 -17.21 -13.20 7.39
CA THR A 119 -18.57 -12.74 7.77
C THR A 119 -19.46 -12.41 6.57
N LEU A 120 -18.91 -12.30 5.35
CA LEU A 120 -19.71 -12.05 4.16
C LEU A 120 -20.51 -13.30 3.74
N PRO A 121 -21.78 -13.15 3.32
CA PRO A 121 -22.49 -14.22 2.63
C PRO A 121 -21.74 -14.56 1.34
N TYR A 122 -21.43 -15.85 1.13
CA TYR A 122 -20.56 -16.36 0.05
C TYR A 122 -19.05 -16.04 0.18
N SER A 123 -18.53 -15.93 1.40
CA SER A 123 -17.11 -15.68 1.71
C SER A 123 -16.10 -16.47 0.85
N LYS A 124 -16.35 -17.77 0.61
CA LYS A 124 -15.44 -18.61 -0.20
C LYS A 124 -15.25 -18.10 -1.63
N LEU A 125 -16.30 -17.63 -2.29
CA LEU A 125 -16.20 -17.08 -3.65
C LEU A 125 -15.44 -15.75 -3.64
N VAL A 126 -15.75 -14.89 -2.68
CA VAL A 126 -15.08 -13.59 -2.51
C VAL A 126 -13.58 -13.77 -2.24
N LEU A 127 -13.21 -14.72 -1.38
CA LEU A 127 -11.82 -15.05 -1.09
C LEU A 127 -11.07 -15.57 -2.32
N ILE A 128 -11.68 -16.44 -3.13
CA ILE A 128 -11.08 -16.92 -4.38
C ILE A 128 -10.81 -15.76 -5.35
N ILE A 129 -11.80 -14.88 -5.54
CA ILE A 129 -11.67 -13.71 -6.43
C ILE A 129 -10.59 -12.75 -5.90
N LEU A 130 -10.54 -12.55 -4.57
CA LEU A 130 -9.54 -11.71 -3.93
C LEU A 130 -8.13 -12.25 -4.16
N VAL A 131 -7.90 -13.55 -3.96
CA VAL A 131 -6.60 -14.18 -4.20
C VAL A 131 -6.16 -14.04 -5.66
N ILE A 132 -7.05 -14.31 -6.62
CA ILE A 132 -6.74 -14.15 -8.05
C ILE A 132 -6.39 -12.69 -8.36
N THR A 133 -7.17 -11.75 -7.83
CA THR A 133 -6.93 -10.31 -8.03
C THR A 133 -5.61 -9.87 -7.42
N MET A 134 -5.25 -10.36 -6.23
CA MET A 134 -3.96 -10.08 -5.60
C MET A 134 -2.80 -10.62 -6.43
N ILE A 135 -2.90 -11.85 -6.95
CA ILE A 135 -1.87 -12.43 -7.82
C ILE A 135 -1.71 -11.61 -9.10
N ALA A 136 -2.82 -11.23 -9.74
CA ALA A 136 -2.80 -10.41 -10.93
C ALA A 136 -2.17 -9.03 -10.67
N PHE A 137 -2.61 -8.35 -9.61
CA PHE A 137 -2.08 -7.04 -9.23
C PHE A 137 -0.59 -7.08 -8.89
N TYR A 138 -0.16 -8.11 -8.15
CA TYR A 138 1.25 -8.29 -7.81
C TYR A 138 2.10 -8.60 -9.04
N SER A 139 1.61 -9.46 -9.93
CA SER A 139 2.28 -9.80 -11.19
C SER A 139 2.47 -8.56 -12.08
N THR A 140 1.42 -7.77 -12.29
CA THR A 140 1.51 -6.52 -13.08
C THR A 140 2.41 -5.48 -12.44
N THR A 141 2.35 -5.33 -11.11
CA THR A 141 3.19 -4.38 -10.38
C THR A 141 4.66 -4.79 -10.45
N PHE A 142 4.96 -6.07 -10.25
CA PHE A 142 6.30 -6.62 -10.38
C PHE A 142 6.86 -6.41 -11.81
N ASP A 143 6.02 -6.63 -12.82
CA ASP A 143 6.38 -6.39 -14.21
C ASP A 143 6.76 -4.93 -14.47
N ALA A 144 5.94 -3.98 -13.98
CA ALA A 144 6.20 -2.55 -14.10
C ALA A 144 7.49 -2.13 -13.38
N LEU A 145 7.75 -2.64 -12.17
CA LEU A 145 8.96 -2.32 -11.40
C LEU A 145 10.23 -2.83 -12.10
N THR A 146 10.22 -4.07 -12.60
CA THR A 146 11.37 -4.62 -13.33
C THR A 146 11.64 -3.85 -14.63
N MET A 147 10.59 -3.40 -15.32
CA MET A 147 10.72 -2.55 -16.52
C MET A 147 11.33 -1.19 -16.19
N VAL A 148 10.89 -0.53 -15.12
CA VAL A 148 11.42 0.77 -14.70
C VAL A 148 12.90 0.66 -14.34
N VAL A 149 13.26 -0.30 -13.48
CA VAL A 149 14.65 -0.43 -12.99
C VAL A 149 15.61 -0.90 -14.08
N SER A 150 15.17 -1.79 -14.97
CA SER A 150 15.97 -2.14 -16.14
C SER A 150 16.20 -0.94 -17.04
N SER A 151 15.20 -0.08 -17.25
CA SER A 151 15.34 1.17 -18.02
C SER A 151 16.34 2.14 -17.38
N TYR A 152 16.36 2.27 -16.04
CA TYR A 152 17.34 3.10 -15.32
C TYR A 152 18.78 2.58 -15.38
N SER A 153 18.97 1.27 -15.58
CA SER A 153 20.32 0.67 -15.63
C SER A 153 21.06 0.97 -16.93
N TYR A 154 20.37 1.47 -17.95
CA TYR A 154 20.96 1.91 -19.20
C TYR A 154 21.25 3.42 -19.15
N LYS A 155 22.51 3.79 -19.41
CA LYS A 155 22.95 5.20 -19.47
C LYS A 155 22.33 5.97 -20.64
N PHE A 156 21.97 5.26 -21.72
CA PHE A 156 21.24 5.77 -22.88
C PHE A 156 20.30 4.69 -23.39
N LEU A 157 19.00 4.91 -23.29
CA LEU A 157 17.97 4.08 -23.92
C LEU A 157 17.14 4.98 -24.83
N ARG A 158 17.01 4.62 -26.12
CA ARG A 158 16.12 5.34 -27.03
C ARG A 158 14.68 5.15 -26.55
N ALA A 159 13.82 6.17 -26.68
CA ALA A 159 12.44 6.20 -26.19
C ALA A 159 11.48 5.10 -26.73
N ASN A 160 12.01 4.17 -27.54
CA ASN A 160 11.31 3.10 -28.24
C ASN A 160 12.07 1.75 -28.21
N GLU A 161 13.17 1.63 -27.47
CA GLU A 161 13.91 0.36 -27.32
C GLU A 161 13.61 -0.27 -25.97
N GLU A 162 13.17 -1.53 -25.98
CA GLU A 162 12.99 -2.31 -24.76
C GLU A 162 14.37 -2.67 -24.18
N PRO A 163 14.56 -2.57 -22.85
CA PRO A 163 15.79 -2.99 -22.21
C PRO A 163 16.03 -4.49 -22.44
N ASP A 164 17.30 -4.84 -22.63
CA ASP A 164 17.71 -6.20 -22.98
C ASP A 164 17.23 -7.20 -21.93
N LYS A 165 16.66 -8.33 -22.38
CA LYS A 165 15.96 -9.29 -21.51
C LYS A 165 16.83 -9.78 -20.35
N LYS A 166 18.15 -9.82 -20.54
CA LYS A 166 19.13 -10.22 -19.52
C LYS A 166 19.20 -9.27 -18.32
N VAL A 167 19.14 -7.95 -18.55
CA VAL A 167 19.18 -6.95 -17.48
C VAL A 167 17.86 -6.96 -16.70
N ARG A 168 16.73 -7.14 -17.40
CA ARG A 168 15.42 -7.31 -16.75
C ARG A 168 15.39 -8.55 -15.86
N THR A 169 15.90 -9.69 -16.31
CA THR A 169 15.98 -10.91 -15.50
C THR A 169 16.89 -10.75 -14.29
N PHE A 170 18.04 -10.07 -14.44
CA PHE A 170 18.94 -9.78 -13.31
C PHE A 170 18.24 -8.98 -12.20
N TRP A 171 17.55 -7.90 -12.57
CA TRP A 171 16.80 -7.09 -11.59
C TRP A 171 15.59 -7.80 -11.02
N ALA A 172 14.89 -8.63 -11.80
CA ALA A 172 13.81 -9.47 -11.30
C ALA A 172 14.31 -10.42 -10.19
N ILE A 173 15.47 -11.05 -10.37
CA ILE A 173 16.09 -11.92 -9.36
C ILE A 173 16.47 -11.11 -8.11
N MET A 174 17.07 -9.93 -8.27
CA MET A 174 17.40 -9.05 -7.13
C MET A 174 16.14 -8.63 -6.36
N PHE A 175 15.05 -8.28 -7.05
CA PHE A 175 13.78 -7.94 -6.41
C PHE A 175 13.11 -9.09 -5.67
N ILE A 176 13.41 -10.34 -6.02
CA ILE A 176 12.95 -11.51 -5.27
C ILE A 176 13.87 -11.77 -4.07
N LEU A 177 15.18 -11.60 -4.26
CA LEU A 177 16.19 -11.89 -3.26
C LEU A 177 16.14 -10.91 -2.07
N PHE A 178 15.91 -9.62 -2.31
CA PHE A 178 15.84 -8.61 -1.24
C PHE A 178 14.71 -8.86 -0.23
N PRO A 179 13.43 -9.03 -0.62
CA PRO A 179 12.37 -9.36 0.30
C PRO A 179 12.58 -10.70 1.01
N ILE A 180 13.10 -11.71 0.30
CA ILE A 180 13.43 -13.00 0.91
C ILE A 180 14.46 -12.81 2.02
N ALA A 181 15.57 -12.12 1.74
CA ALA A 181 16.59 -11.82 2.74
C ALA A 181 16.03 -11.03 3.93
N LEU A 182 15.10 -10.10 3.67
CA LEU A 182 14.45 -9.30 4.70
C LEU A 182 13.52 -10.14 5.58
N ILE A 183 12.75 -11.06 5.00
CA ILE A 183 11.91 -12.02 5.74
C ILE A 183 12.77 -12.98 6.58
N PHE A 184 13.90 -13.45 6.05
CA PHE A 184 14.81 -14.34 6.81
C PHE A 184 15.58 -13.59 7.91
N SER A 185 15.93 -12.33 7.68
CA SER A 185 16.62 -11.48 8.68
C SER A 185 15.67 -11.03 9.79
N VAL A 186 14.38 -10.89 9.50
CA VAL A 186 13.37 -10.43 10.46
C VAL A 186 12.57 -11.64 10.93
N ARG A 187 12.94 -12.19 12.09
CA ARG A 187 12.09 -13.19 12.77
C ARG A 187 10.71 -12.58 13.03
N PRO A 188 9.60 -13.35 12.94
CA PRO A 188 8.24 -12.82 13.06
C PRO A 188 7.95 -12.06 14.36
N SER A 189 8.69 -12.35 15.43
CA SER A 189 8.61 -11.66 16.73
C SER A 189 9.22 -10.26 16.73
N ASP A 190 10.11 -9.95 15.78
CA ASP A 190 10.93 -8.74 15.78
C ASP A 190 10.52 -7.72 14.72
N SER A 191 9.51 -7.96 13.89
CA SER A 191 9.07 -6.96 12.87
C SER A 191 8.72 -5.61 13.49
N TYR A 192 8.05 -5.61 14.65
CA TYR A 192 7.73 -4.39 15.39
C TYR A 192 8.93 -3.84 16.19
N ALA A 193 9.82 -4.73 16.64
CA ALA A 193 11.02 -4.38 17.42
C ALA A 193 12.18 -3.84 16.55
N CYS A 194 12.28 -4.26 15.29
CA CYS A 194 13.31 -3.85 14.35
C CYS A 194 13.04 -2.44 13.81
N LEU A 195 11.77 -2.13 13.50
CA LEU A 195 11.35 -0.78 13.09
C LEU A 195 11.51 0.25 14.23
N SER A 196 11.20 -0.14 15.48
CA SER A 196 11.43 0.72 16.65
C SER A 196 12.91 0.90 16.99
N ARG A 197 13.78 -0.08 16.67
CA ARG A 197 15.25 0.03 16.83
C ARG A 197 15.91 0.92 15.77
N LEU A 198 15.33 1.04 14.57
CA LEU A 198 15.80 1.95 13.53
C LEU A 198 15.34 3.41 13.73
N GLN A 199 14.43 3.65 14.68
CA GLN A 199 13.92 4.99 15.02
C GLN A 199 14.57 5.62 16.26
N LYS A 200 15.47 4.90 16.95
CA LYS A 200 16.39 5.47 17.95
C LYS A 200 17.67 5.93 17.27
#